data_AF-A0A1F6IVC9-F1
#
_entry.id   AF-A0A1F6IVC9-F1
#
_cell.length_a   1.000
_cell.length_b   1.000
_cell.length_c   1.000
_cell.angle_alpha   90.00
_cell.angle_beta   90.00
_cell.angle_gamma   90.00
#
_symmetry.space_group_name_H-M   'P 1'
#
loop_
_entity.id
_entity.type
_entity.pdbx_description
1 polymer ?
#
loop_
_entity_poly.entity_id
_entity_poly.type
_entity_poly.pdbx_seq_one_letter_code
_entity_poly.pdbx_strand_id
1 'polypeptide(L)'
;MNNKTLIYYTCNEHLPEIDNLARKYLSKIDLPIISVSLNKEIDFGDVQIVMEGERSPLMMLKQIVRGLAVCQTKYAFFVESDVLYHPSHFDFTPKRDDVFYFNVNVWKQRWPERYFVKTDNSQQVSGMSAYTDLVLNFFKKRIPEIERKGFDRHYEPRGPRENYESKTPIICIRHNRNLTNSKWSPSDYRNKEYAKGWKEADSVPGWVGLSFGSGEKRRRPAASGARQRWTELK
;
A
#
# COMPACT_ATOMS: atom_id res chain seq x y z
N MET A 1 -21.01 6.72 -16.80
CA MET A 1 -20.77 6.76 -15.34
C MET A 1 -19.42 6.10 -15.07
N ASN A 2 -18.63 6.69 -14.19
CA ASN A 2 -17.35 6.10 -13.77
C ASN A 2 -17.63 4.81 -12.98
N ASN A 3 -16.97 3.71 -13.33
CA ASN A 3 -17.20 2.39 -12.72
C ASN A 3 -16.12 2.01 -11.69
N LYS A 4 -15.23 2.93 -11.34
CA LYS A 4 -14.13 2.75 -10.39
C LYS A 4 -14.20 3.80 -9.27
N THR A 5 -13.88 3.40 -8.05
CA THR A 5 -13.67 4.30 -6.91
C THR A 5 -12.38 3.96 -6.20
N LEU A 6 -11.66 4.97 -5.74
CA LEU A 6 -10.48 4.82 -4.90
C LEU A 6 -10.92 4.72 -3.44
N ILE A 7 -10.51 3.66 -2.75
CA ILE A 7 -10.67 3.49 -1.31
C ILE A 7 -9.36 3.91 -0.68
N TYR A 8 -9.30 5.15 -0.22
CA TYR A 8 -8.15 5.72 0.46
C TYR A 8 -8.25 5.46 1.96
N TYR A 9 -7.20 4.88 2.55
CA TYR A 9 -7.14 4.64 3.98
C TYR A 9 -5.83 5.12 4.58
N THR A 10 -5.92 5.76 5.74
CA THR A 10 -4.78 6.33 6.46
C THR A 10 -4.89 6.13 7.96
N CYS A 11 -3.76 5.91 8.61
CA CYS A 11 -3.68 5.88 10.06
C CYS A 11 -3.37 7.25 10.68
N ASN A 12 -3.17 8.31 9.86
CA ASN A 12 -2.75 9.66 10.29
C ASN A 12 -1.46 9.73 11.13
N GLU A 13 -0.69 8.63 11.20
CA GLU A 13 0.55 8.56 11.96
C GLU A 13 1.81 8.56 11.08
N HIS A 14 1.68 8.60 9.75
CA HIS A 14 2.86 8.71 8.89
C HIS A 14 3.51 10.10 9.04
N LEU A 15 4.68 10.28 8.42
CA LEU A 15 5.28 11.61 8.36
C LEU A 15 4.39 12.52 7.49
N PRO A 16 4.07 13.76 7.90
CA PRO A 16 3.18 14.64 7.13
C PRO A 16 3.63 14.84 5.67
N GLU A 17 4.94 14.86 5.42
CA GLU A 17 5.52 14.95 4.08
C GLU A 17 5.11 13.78 3.18
N ILE A 18 5.05 12.56 3.73
CA ILE A 18 4.66 11.35 3.01
C ILE A 18 3.15 11.37 2.71
N ASP A 19 2.34 11.65 3.73
CA ASP A 19 0.88 11.73 3.59
C ASP A 19 0.46 12.82 2.58
N ASN A 20 1.11 14.00 2.64
CA ASN A 20 0.87 15.09 1.70
C ASN A 20 1.31 14.71 0.28
N LEU A 21 2.41 13.98 0.13
CA LEU A 21 2.88 13.54 -1.17
C LEU A 21 1.92 12.54 -1.80
N ALA A 22 1.43 11.55 -1.04
CA ALA A 22 0.44 10.58 -1.54
C ALA A 22 -0.84 11.29 -2.00
N ARG A 23 -1.41 12.17 -1.17
CA ARG A 23 -2.60 12.97 -1.54
C ARG A 23 -2.37 13.86 -2.75
N LYS A 24 -1.20 14.50 -2.87
CA LYS A 24 -0.83 15.35 -4.03
C LYS A 24 -0.83 14.58 -5.35
N TYR A 25 -0.48 13.29 -5.35
CA TYR A 25 -0.53 12.48 -6.57
C TYR A 25 -1.93 11.93 -6.83
N LEU A 26 -2.64 11.51 -5.79
CA LEU A 26 -4.01 11.03 -5.91
C LEU A 26 -4.99 12.13 -6.32
N SER A 27 -4.78 13.39 -5.92
CA SER A 27 -5.63 14.52 -6.34
C SER A 27 -5.57 14.85 -7.84
N LYS A 28 -4.64 14.23 -8.58
CA LYS A 28 -4.52 14.35 -10.03
C LYS A 28 -5.30 13.27 -10.78
N ILE A 29 -5.93 12.35 -10.05
CA ILE A 29 -6.66 11.22 -10.61
C ILE A 29 -8.13 11.60 -10.71
N ASP A 30 -8.69 11.55 -11.91
CA ASP A 30 -10.09 11.83 -12.18
C ASP A 30 -10.97 10.61 -11.88
N LEU A 31 -10.95 10.16 -10.62
CA LEU A 31 -11.78 9.08 -10.09
C LEU A 31 -12.31 9.49 -8.72
N PRO A 32 -13.55 9.09 -8.35
CA PRO A 32 -14.06 9.36 -7.02
C PRO A 32 -13.19 8.69 -5.95
N ILE A 33 -13.04 9.36 -4.81
CA ILE A 33 -12.24 8.93 -3.67
C ILE A 33 -13.12 8.86 -2.42
N ILE A 34 -13.18 7.69 -1.81
CA ILE A 34 -13.71 7.50 -0.46
C ILE A 34 -12.51 7.42 0.48
N SER A 35 -12.40 8.41 1.36
CA SER A 35 -11.34 8.51 2.35
C SER A 35 -11.82 8.00 3.70
N VAL A 36 -11.06 7.06 4.28
CA VAL A 36 -11.32 6.52 5.62
C VAL A 36 -10.09 6.75 6.49
N SER A 37 -10.20 7.65 7.45
CA SER A 37 -9.11 8.05 8.33
C SER A 37 -9.27 7.52 9.74
N LEU A 38 -8.15 7.28 10.43
CA LEU A 38 -8.15 6.82 11.82
C LEU A 38 -7.91 8.01 12.77
N ASN A 39 -8.77 8.15 13.79
CA ASN A 39 -8.70 9.09 14.92
C ASN A 39 -8.66 10.59 14.59
N LYS A 40 -8.57 10.98 13.31
CA LYS A 40 -8.45 12.37 12.88
C LYS A 40 -9.08 12.57 11.51
N GLU A 41 -9.84 13.65 11.35
CA GLU A 41 -10.42 14.06 10.08
C GLU A 41 -9.35 14.48 9.08
N ILE A 42 -9.66 14.29 7.80
CA ILE A 42 -8.83 14.77 6.69
C ILE A 42 -9.73 15.41 5.64
N ASP A 43 -9.32 16.59 5.17
CA ASP A 43 -9.94 17.25 4.03
C ASP A 43 -9.37 16.68 2.73
N PHE A 44 -9.80 15.47 2.37
CA PHE A 44 -9.34 14.77 1.18
C PHE A 44 -10.36 13.73 0.71
N GLY A 45 -10.70 13.76 -0.58
CA GLY A 45 -11.66 12.86 -1.22
C GLY A 45 -13.11 13.34 -1.17
N ASP A 46 -13.97 12.73 -1.97
CA ASP A 46 -15.37 13.11 -2.17
C ASP A 46 -16.27 12.66 -1.02
N VAL A 47 -15.92 11.54 -0.38
CA VAL A 47 -16.58 11.02 0.82
C VAL A 47 -15.53 10.82 1.90
N GLN A 48 -15.77 11.41 3.07
CA GLN A 48 -14.82 11.43 4.18
C GLN A 48 -15.45 10.69 5.38
N ILE A 49 -14.74 9.69 5.90
CA ILE A 49 -15.19 8.89 7.03
C ILE A 49 -14.06 8.82 8.05
N VAL A 50 -14.39 9.13 9.30
CA VAL A 50 -13.48 9.00 10.42
C VAL A 50 -13.85 7.75 11.21
N MET A 51 -12.87 6.94 11.55
CA MET A 51 -13.02 5.81 12.46
C MET A 51 -12.16 6.05 13.69
N GLU A 52 -12.64 5.59 14.83
CA GLU A 52 -11.88 5.58 16.09
C GLU A 52 -11.31 4.18 16.35
N GLY A 53 -10.09 4.13 16.87
CA GLY A 53 -9.49 2.87 17.30
C GLY A 53 -7.97 2.89 17.35
N GLU A 54 -7.41 1.77 17.80
CA GLU A 54 -5.97 1.57 17.84
C GLU A 54 -5.41 1.21 16.47
N ARG A 55 -4.26 1.80 16.17
CA ARG A 55 -3.55 1.53 14.94
C ARG A 55 -3.07 0.07 14.90
N SER A 56 -3.64 -0.69 13.97
CA SER A 56 -3.28 -2.09 13.77
C SER A 56 -3.61 -2.54 12.34
N PRO A 57 -3.04 -3.69 11.89
CA PRO A 57 -3.45 -4.28 10.63
C PRO A 57 -4.95 -4.63 10.57
N LEU A 58 -5.55 -5.05 11.70
CA LEU A 58 -6.99 -5.30 11.78
C LEU A 58 -7.78 -4.00 11.57
N MET A 59 -7.33 -2.90 12.17
CA MET A 59 -7.97 -1.61 12.00
C MET A 59 -7.91 -1.12 10.54
N MET A 60 -6.77 -1.33 9.86
CA MET A 60 -6.66 -1.07 8.43
C MET A 60 -7.73 -1.84 7.61
N LEU A 61 -7.98 -3.12 7.92
CA LEU A 61 -9.03 -3.89 7.25
C LEU A 61 -10.44 -3.36 7.55
N LYS A 62 -10.68 -2.91 8.79
CA LYS A 62 -11.96 -2.28 9.18
C LYS A 62 -12.18 -0.96 8.42
N GLN A 63 -11.14 -0.14 8.23
CA GLN A 63 -11.19 1.07 7.41
C GLN A 63 -11.54 0.76 5.96
N ILE A 64 -10.88 -0.24 5.37
CA ILE A 64 -11.19 -0.74 4.03
C ILE A 64 -12.66 -1.15 3.91
N VAL A 65 -13.17 -1.97 4.84
CA VAL A 65 -14.57 -2.43 4.83
C VAL A 65 -15.53 -1.26 4.96
N ARG A 66 -15.21 -0.27 5.78
CA ARG A 66 -16.03 0.92 5.94
C ARG A 66 -16.12 1.73 4.64
N GLY A 67 -15.01 1.90 3.92
CA GLY A 67 -14.99 2.56 2.61
C GLY A 67 -15.76 1.77 1.55
N LEU A 68 -15.55 0.46 1.48
CA LEU A 68 -16.26 -0.43 0.56
C LEU A 68 -17.78 -0.43 0.80
N ALA A 69 -18.22 -0.33 2.05
CA ALA A 69 -19.65 -0.35 2.41
C ALA A 69 -20.44 0.86 1.89
N VAL A 70 -19.77 1.97 1.56
CA VAL A 70 -20.40 3.15 0.95
C VAL A 70 -20.04 3.31 -0.53
N CYS A 71 -19.17 2.45 -1.06
CA CYS A 71 -18.77 2.45 -2.47
C CYS A 71 -19.93 1.98 -3.35
N GLN A 72 -20.33 2.81 -4.31
CA GLN A 72 -21.43 2.51 -5.24
C GLN A 72 -20.94 2.05 -6.62
N THR A 73 -19.64 2.14 -6.89
CA THR A 73 -19.09 1.74 -8.19
C THR A 73 -18.76 0.27 -8.24
N LYS A 74 -18.75 -0.28 -9.46
CA LYS A 74 -18.48 -1.70 -9.73
C LYS A 74 -17.13 -2.16 -9.17
N TYR A 75 -16.08 -1.36 -9.37
CA TYR A 75 -14.72 -1.72 -9.00
C TYR A 75 -14.15 -0.77 -7.95
N ALA A 76 -13.42 -1.35 -6.99
CA ALA A 76 -12.68 -0.62 -5.97
C ALA A 76 -11.18 -0.76 -6.21
N PHE A 77 -10.46 0.35 -6.14
CA PHE A 77 -9.00 0.43 -6.13
C PHE A 77 -8.52 0.84 -4.75
N PHE A 78 -7.50 0.16 -4.23
CA PHE A 78 -7.04 0.32 -2.86
C PHE A 78 -5.85 1.27 -2.86
N VAL A 79 -5.90 2.33 -2.06
CA VAL A 79 -4.82 3.32 -2.01
C VAL A 79 -4.44 3.69 -0.56
N GLU A 80 -3.15 3.57 -0.25
CA GLU A 80 -2.56 3.86 1.07
C GLU A 80 -1.87 5.22 1.14
N SER A 81 -1.88 5.84 2.32
CA SER A 81 -1.30 7.18 2.51
C SER A 81 0.23 7.25 2.52
N ASP A 82 0.92 6.10 2.50
CA ASP A 82 2.37 5.98 2.31
C ASP A 82 2.76 5.37 0.96
N VAL A 83 1.88 5.45 -0.04
CA VAL A 83 2.10 4.90 -1.38
C VAL A 83 1.80 5.95 -2.46
N LEU A 84 2.67 6.03 -3.46
CA LEU A 84 2.51 6.91 -4.61
C LEU A 84 2.00 6.13 -5.82
N TYR A 85 0.94 6.65 -6.43
CA TYR A 85 0.27 6.06 -7.57
C TYR A 85 0.41 6.97 -8.79
N HIS A 86 0.85 6.39 -9.91
CA HIS A 86 0.80 7.06 -11.20
C HIS A 86 -0.57 6.82 -11.85
N PRO A 87 -1.14 7.78 -12.62
CA PRO A 87 -2.44 7.62 -13.28
C PRO A 87 -2.62 6.30 -14.04
N SER A 88 -1.55 5.82 -14.69
CA SER A 88 -1.56 4.56 -15.42
C SER A 88 -1.88 3.31 -14.59
N HIS A 89 -1.84 3.39 -13.26
CA HIS A 89 -2.35 2.33 -12.40
C HIS A 89 -3.85 2.12 -12.59
N PHE A 90 -4.59 3.21 -12.81
CA PHE A 90 -6.04 3.23 -12.88
C PHE A 90 -6.58 3.06 -14.32
N ASP A 91 -5.71 3.06 -15.33
CA ASP A 91 -6.04 2.66 -16.71
C ASP A 91 -6.51 1.20 -16.78
N PHE A 92 -6.05 0.36 -15.84
CA PHE A 92 -6.47 -1.02 -15.73
C PHE A 92 -7.98 -1.14 -15.44
N THR A 93 -8.65 -2.06 -16.12
CA THR A 93 -10.06 -2.40 -15.87
C THR A 93 -10.14 -3.90 -15.56
N PRO A 94 -10.58 -4.28 -14.34
CA PRO A 94 -10.84 -5.67 -14.01
C PRO A 94 -11.72 -6.35 -15.06
N LYS A 95 -11.32 -7.53 -15.53
CA LYS A 95 -12.03 -8.26 -16.60
C LYS A 95 -13.13 -9.17 -16.08
N ARG A 96 -13.02 -9.58 -14.82
CA ARG A 96 -13.92 -10.53 -14.16
C ARG A 96 -14.27 -10.04 -12.76
N ASP A 97 -15.48 -10.35 -12.34
CA ASP A 97 -16.03 -9.90 -11.05
C ASP A 97 -15.74 -10.89 -9.90
N ASP A 98 -15.11 -12.03 -10.21
CA ASP A 98 -14.74 -13.11 -9.27
C ASP A 98 -13.22 -13.22 -9.03
N VAL A 99 -12.44 -12.22 -9.44
CA VAL A 99 -10.97 -12.21 -9.37
C VAL A 99 -10.46 -11.00 -8.58
N PHE A 100 -9.44 -11.23 -7.75
CA PHE A 100 -8.63 -10.18 -7.15
C PHE A 100 -7.46 -9.83 -8.07
N TYR A 101 -7.35 -8.58 -8.49
CA TYR A 101 -6.28 -8.12 -9.36
C TYR A 101 -5.21 -7.37 -8.57
N PHE A 102 -3.95 -7.68 -8.81
CA PHE A 102 -2.81 -7.04 -8.14
C PHE A 102 -1.89 -6.39 -9.17
N ASN A 103 -1.64 -5.09 -9.02
CA ASN A 103 -0.54 -4.44 -9.70
C ASN A 103 0.77 -4.86 -9.06
N VAL A 104 1.53 -5.73 -9.72
CA VAL A 104 2.82 -6.21 -9.22
C VAL A 104 3.98 -5.32 -9.68
N ASN A 105 3.68 -4.25 -10.43
CA ASN A 105 4.66 -3.25 -10.78
C ASN A 105 4.92 -2.27 -9.62
N VAL A 106 5.49 -2.77 -8.52
CA VAL A 106 5.72 -2.00 -7.29
C VAL A 106 7.21 -1.90 -6.99
N TRP A 107 7.67 -0.70 -6.66
CA TRP A 107 8.97 -0.45 -6.04
C TRP A 107 8.77 -0.04 -4.58
N LYS A 108 9.65 -0.51 -3.70
CA LYS A 108 9.73 -0.03 -2.31
C LYS A 108 10.84 1.01 -2.21
N GLN A 109 10.52 2.20 -1.74
CA GLN A 109 11.50 3.23 -1.44
C GLN A 109 11.89 3.17 0.03
N ARG A 110 13.19 3.25 0.34
CA ARG A 110 13.67 3.49 1.70
C ARG A 110 13.70 4.97 2.01
N TRP A 111 12.74 5.49 2.77
CA TRP A 111 12.72 6.90 3.17
C TRP A 111 13.74 7.21 4.27
N PRO A 112 14.41 8.38 4.26
CA PRO A 112 14.37 9.44 3.23
C PRO A 112 15.36 9.22 2.07
N GLU A 113 16.04 8.07 2.04
CA GLU A 113 17.02 7.73 1.01
C GLU A 113 16.37 7.65 -0.39
N ARG A 114 17.17 7.93 -1.42
CA ARG A 114 16.82 7.63 -2.81
C ARG A 114 17.22 6.21 -3.16
N TYR A 115 16.81 5.24 -2.34
CA TYR A 115 17.13 3.83 -2.55
C TYR A 115 15.84 3.05 -2.75
N PHE A 116 15.75 2.39 -3.90
CA PHE A 116 14.57 1.65 -4.33
C PHE A 116 14.91 0.18 -4.53
N VAL A 117 13.99 -0.69 -4.11
CA VAL A 117 14.09 -2.13 -4.36
C VAL A 117 12.79 -2.66 -4.96
N LYS A 118 12.92 -3.65 -5.85
CA LYS A 118 11.80 -4.38 -6.44
C LYS A 118 12.10 -5.87 -6.45
N THR A 119 11.05 -6.68 -6.31
CA THR A 119 11.05 -8.13 -6.55
C THR A 119 9.90 -8.47 -7.48
N ASP A 120 9.94 -9.65 -8.08
CA ASP A 120 8.85 -10.13 -8.94
C ASP A 120 7.59 -10.42 -8.11
N ASN A 121 6.42 -10.29 -8.75
CA ASN A 121 5.12 -10.73 -8.23
C ASN A 121 4.76 -10.21 -6.82
N SER A 122 5.19 -9.00 -6.47
CA SER A 122 4.88 -8.38 -5.17
C SER A 122 3.40 -7.98 -5.09
N GLN A 123 2.53 -8.92 -4.72
CA GLN A 123 1.13 -8.65 -4.37
C GLN A 123 1.08 -7.87 -3.04
N GLN A 124 0.44 -6.71 -3.05
CA GLN A 124 0.20 -5.87 -1.87
C GLN A 124 -1.24 -5.37 -1.91
N VAL A 125 -1.87 -5.20 -0.75
CA VAL A 125 -3.25 -4.66 -0.67
C VAL A 125 -3.32 -3.26 -1.28
N SER A 126 -2.31 -2.42 -1.07
CA SER A 126 -2.14 -1.11 -1.73
C SER A 126 -2.05 -1.16 -3.25
N GLY A 127 -1.79 -2.32 -3.87
CA GLY A 127 -1.79 -2.47 -5.33
C GLY A 127 -3.03 -3.19 -5.86
N MET A 128 -4.02 -3.43 -5.01
CA MET A 128 -5.16 -4.29 -5.31
C MET A 128 -6.32 -3.53 -5.96
N SER A 129 -6.98 -4.18 -6.89
CA SER A 129 -8.27 -3.76 -7.44
C SER A 129 -9.18 -4.97 -7.64
N ALA A 130 -10.48 -4.83 -7.42
CA ALA A 130 -11.44 -5.92 -7.57
C ALA A 130 -12.88 -5.41 -7.60
N TYR A 131 -13.83 -6.32 -7.87
CA TYR A 131 -15.26 -6.06 -7.74
C TYR A 131 -15.62 -5.73 -6.28
N THR A 132 -16.35 -4.64 -6.06
CA THR A 132 -16.61 -4.08 -4.72
C THR A 132 -17.24 -5.11 -3.78
N ASP A 133 -18.28 -5.83 -4.22
CA ASP A 133 -18.95 -6.81 -3.37
C ASP A 133 -18.09 -8.04 -3.08
N LEU A 134 -17.24 -8.46 -4.04
CA LEU A 134 -16.33 -9.58 -3.83
C LEU A 134 -15.41 -9.29 -2.64
N VAL A 135 -14.81 -8.10 -2.61
CA VAL A 135 -13.88 -7.72 -1.54
C VAL A 135 -14.60 -7.47 -0.22
N LEU A 136 -15.75 -6.80 -0.28
CA LEU A 136 -16.57 -6.54 0.90
C LEU A 136 -17.00 -7.84 1.58
N ASN A 137 -17.49 -8.81 0.80
CA ASN A 137 -17.89 -10.12 1.31
C ASN A 137 -16.71 -10.93 1.85
N PHE A 138 -15.54 -10.83 1.20
CA PHE A 138 -14.32 -11.47 1.72
C PHE A 138 -13.96 -10.92 3.10
N PHE A 139 -13.83 -9.61 3.26
CA PHE A 139 -13.39 -9.02 4.53
C PHE A 139 -14.45 -9.11 5.64
N LYS A 140 -15.76 -9.04 5.31
CA LYS A 140 -16.84 -9.31 6.28
C LYS A 140 -16.72 -10.69 6.93
N LYS A 141 -16.23 -11.70 6.19
CA LYS A 141 -15.97 -13.04 6.73
C LYS A 141 -14.62 -13.13 7.45
N ARG A 142 -13.60 -12.43 6.92
CA ARG A 142 -12.22 -12.51 7.41
C ARG A 142 -12.00 -11.77 8.74
N ILE A 143 -12.63 -10.62 8.95
CA ILE A 143 -12.45 -9.80 10.16
C ILE A 143 -12.86 -10.57 11.43
N PRO A 144 -14.05 -11.19 11.53
CA PRO A 144 -14.43 -11.97 12.71
C PRO A 144 -13.49 -13.15 12.98
N GLU A 145 -12.91 -13.74 11.92
CA GLU A 145 -11.92 -14.79 12.08
C GLU A 145 -10.63 -14.27 12.71
N ILE A 146 -10.13 -13.11 12.26
CA ILE A 146 -8.94 -12.46 12.83
C ILE A 146 -9.20 -12.05 14.28
N GLU A 147 -10.36 -11.52 14.60
CA GLU A 147 -10.72 -11.15 15.98
C GLU A 147 -10.71 -12.36 16.91
N ARG A 148 -11.21 -13.51 16.45
CA ARG A 148 -11.22 -14.75 17.25
C ARG A 148 -9.87 -15.44 17.35
N LYS A 149 -9.09 -15.48 16.26
CA LYS A 149 -7.85 -16.28 16.18
C LYS A 149 -6.57 -15.47 16.39
N GLY A 150 -6.67 -14.15 16.43
CA GLY A 150 -5.54 -13.24 16.36
C GLY A 150 -5.12 -12.94 14.93
N PHE A 151 -4.34 -11.86 14.77
CA PHE A 151 -3.84 -11.44 13.46
C PHE A 151 -2.76 -12.39 12.96
N ASP A 152 -2.99 -12.97 11.78
CA ASP A 152 -1.96 -13.62 10.98
C ASP A 152 -1.53 -12.72 9.82
N ARG A 153 -0.33 -12.94 9.28
CA ARG A 153 0.19 -12.18 8.12
C ARG A 153 -0.44 -12.61 6.79
N HIS A 154 -1.48 -13.44 6.81
CA HIS A 154 -2.18 -13.97 5.65
C HIS A 154 -3.61 -13.41 5.56
N TYR A 155 -3.71 -12.09 5.68
CA TYR A 155 -4.96 -11.33 5.63
C TYR A 155 -5.38 -10.93 4.21
N GLU A 156 -4.49 -11.07 3.24
CA GLU A 156 -4.79 -10.80 1.83
C GLU A 156 -5.85 -11.77 1.29
N PRO A 157 -6.72 -11.32 0.36
CA PRO A 157 -7.77 -12.17 -0.20
C PRO A 157 -7.29 -13.51 -0.74
N ARG A 158 -7.83 -14.61 -0.21
CA ARG A 158 -7.59 -15.97 -0.70
C ARG A 158 -8.70 -16.32 -1.69
N GLY A 159 -8.34 -16.64 -2.94
CA GLY A 159 -9.29 -16.86 -4.04
C GLY A 159 -8.58 -16.77 -5.39
N PRO A 160 -9.32 -16.75 -6.52
CA PRO A 160 -8.75 -16.46 -7.84
C PRO A 160 -8.04 -15.10 -7.84
N ARG A 161 -6.78 -15.08 -8.28
CA ARG A 161 -5.95 -13.86 -8.36
C ARG A 161 -5.29 -13.75 -9.71
N GLU A 162 -5.17 -12.53 -10.21
CA GLU A 162 -4.42 -12.22 -11.43
C GLU A 162 -3.50 -11.03 -11.18
N ASN A 163 -2.28 -11.12 -11.75
CA ASN A 163 -1.33 -10.02 -11.72
C ASN A 163 -1.49 -9.17 -12.97
N TYR A 164 -1.30 -7.86 -12.82
CA TYR A 164 -1.09 -6.94 -13.94
C TYR A 164 0.06 -6.00 -13.62
N GLU A 165 0.55 -5.30 -14.63
CA GLU A 165 1.56 -4.25 -14.46
C GLU A 165 1.07 -2.98 -15.14
N SER A 166 0.99 -1.89 -14.37
CA SER A 166 0.76 -0.56 -14.94
C SER A 166 1.99 -0.06 -15.69
N LYS A 167 1.79 0.83 -16.66
CA LYS A 167 2.86 1.44 -17.47
C LYS A 167 3.96 2.07 -16.59
N THR A 168 3.56 2.86 -15.61
CA THR A 168 4.44 3.41 -14.58
C THR A 168 4.20 2.66 -13.27
N PRO A 169 5.26 2.25 -12.54
CA PRO A 169 5.12 1.52 -11.29
C PRO A 169 4.51 2.35 -10.15
N ILE A 170 3.97 1.64 -9.16
CA ILE A 170 3.63 2.17 -7.84
C ILE A 170 4.91 2.31 -6.99
N ILE A 171 5.00 3.33 -6.15
CA ILE A 171 6.09 3.47 -5.16
C ILE A 171 5.51 3.35 -3.75
N CYS A 172 5.85 2.27 -3.05
CA CYS A 172 5.53 2.09 -1.62
C CYS A 172 6.66 2.69 -0.77
N ILE A 173 6.37 3.78 -0.05
CA ILE A 173 7.34 4.50 0.77
C ILE A 173 7.49 3.80 2.11
N ARG A 174 8.72 3.43 2.46
CA ARG A 174 9.04 2.69 3.68
C ARG A 174 9.83 3.58 4.62
N HIS A 175 9.30 3.81 5.82
CA HIS A 175 9.83 4.68 6.86
C HIS A 175 9.72 4.00 8.24
N ASN A 176 10.24 4.65 9.28
CA ASN A 176 10.31 4.10 10.63
C ASN A 176 8.96 3.94 11.37
N ARG A 177 7.84 4.39 10.76
CA ARG A 177 6.51 4.24 11.35
C ARG A 177 5.65 3.21 10.63
N ASN A 178 6.10 2.49 9.59
CA ASN A 178 5.24 1.44 9.01
C ASN A 178 5.02 0.28 10.01
N LEU A 179 3.87 -0.39 9.93
CA LEU A 179 3.56 -1.56 10.77
C LEU A 179 4.38 -2.82 10.40
N THR A 180 4.93 -2.86 9.19
CA THR A 180 5.67 -4.02 8.68
C THR A 180 7.11 -3.64 8.33
N ASN A 181 8.04 -4.55 8.65
CA ASN A 181 9.44 -4.37 8.28
C ASN A 181 9.65 -4.65 6.79
N SER A 182 10.47 -3.81 6.15
CA SER A 182 10.93 -4.02 4.78
C SER A 182 12.13 -4.95 4.71
N LYS A 183 12.35 -5.49 3.52
CA LYS A 183 13.54 -6.22 3.13
C LYS A 183 14.34 -5.35 2.19
N TRP A 184 15.64 -5.30 2.41
CA TRP A 184 16.58 -4.36 1.81
C TRP A 184 17.75 -5.05 1.14
N SER A 185 17.84 -6.38 1.25
CA SER A 185 18.75 -7.24 0.52
C SER A 185 18.10 -8.61 0.27
N PRO A 186 18.53 -9.38 -0.74
CA PRO A 186 18.09 -10.76 -0.93
C PRO A 186 18.41 -11.66 0.28
N SER A 187 19.45 -11.34 1.06
CA SER A 187 19.80 -12.05 2.29
C SER A 187 18.74 -11.92 3.39
N ASP A 188 17.96 -10.83 3.42
CA ASP A 188 16.95 -10.61 4.46
C ASP A 188 15.74 -11.56 4.36
N TYR A 189 15.59 -12.22 3.21
CA TYR A 189 14.52 -13.17 2.94
C TYR A 189 14.87 -14.55 3.48
N ARG A 190 13.97 -15.10 4.31
CA ARG A 190 14.04 -16.48 4.79
C ARG A 190 13.80 -17.47 3.66
N ASN A 191 12.77 -17.23 2.85
CA ASN A 191 12.50 -17.98 1.62
C ASN A 191 12.99 -17.16 0.42
N LYS A 192 13.95 -17.71 -0.34
CA LYS A 192 14.60 -17.03 -1.45
C LYS A 192 13.71 -16.84 -2.67
N GLU A 193 12.61 -17.58 -2.78
CA GLU A 193 11.61 -17.38 -3.84
C GLU A 193 11.03 -15.96 -3.81
N TYR A 194 10.88 -15.36 -2.62
CA TYR A 194 10.38 -13.99 -2.48
C TYR A 194 11.41 -12.90 -2.81
N ALA A 195 12.67 -13.28 -3.05
CA ALA A 195 13.72 -12.39 -3.53
C ALA A 195 13.93 -12.51 -5.06
N LYS A 196 13.13 -13.34 -5.75
CA LYS A 196 13.21 -13.49 -7.20
C LYS A 196 13.01 -12.15 -7.90
N GLY A 197 13.82 -11.90 -8.94
CA GLY A 197 13.78 -10.65 -9.70
C GLY A 197 14.24 -9.42 -8.90
N TRP A 198 15.06 -9.61 -7.85
CA TRP A 198 15.62 -8.51 -7.07
C TRP A 198 16.29 -7.47 -7.97
N LYS A 199 15.85 -6.22 -7.85
CA LYS A 199 16.42 -5.05 -8.53
C LYS A 199 16.61 -3.93 -7.53
N GLU A 200 17.69 -3.19 -7.70
CA GLU A 200 17.99 -1.97 -6.95
C GLU A 200 18.08 -0.80 -7.91
N ALA A 201 17.67 0.39 -7.47
CA ALA A 201 17.80 1.61 -8.26
C ALA A 201 17.86 2.85 -7.37
N ASP A 202 18.39 3.95 -7.94
CA ASP A 202 18.34 5.29 -7.32
C ASP A 202 17.23 6.19 -7.92
N SER A 203 16.50 5.65 -8.90
CA SER A 203 15.35 6.27 -9.57
C SER A 203 14.41 5.21 -10.12
N VAL A 204 13.13 5.54 -10.21
CA VAL A 204 12.09 4.63 -10.73
C VAL A 204 11.59 5.15 -12.09
N PRO A 205 11.52 4.30 -13.13
CA PRO A 205 11.02 4.71 -14.45
C PRO A 205 9.63 5.35 -14.38
N GLY A 206 9.40 6.41 -15.17
CA GLY A 206 8.14 7.15 -15.21
C GLY A 206 7.91 8.14 -14.05
N TRP A 207 8.80 8.15 -13.05
CA TRP A 207 8.76 9.11 -11.94
C TRP A 207 9.88 10.15 -12.06
N VAL A 208 9.70 11.11 -12.98
CA VAL A 208 10.65 12.21 -13.17
C VAL A 208 10.42 13.30 -12.12
N GLY A 209 11.50 13.81 -11.53
CA GLY A 209 11.42 14.97 -10.63
C GLY A 209 10.81 14.69 -9.25
N LEU A 210 10.77 13.42 -8.81
CA LEU A 210 10.46 13.11 -7.40
C LEU A 210 11.54 13.73 -6.50
N SER A 211 11.24 14.89 -5.93
CA SER A 211 12.01 15.50 -4.86
C SER A 211 11.58 14.89 -3.53
N PHE A 212 12.40 14.02 -2.97
CA PHE A 212 12.29 13.61 -1.58
C PHE A 212 12.99 14.67 -0.72
N GLY A 213 12.53 14.87 0.51
CA GLY A 213 13.11 15.86 1.43
C GLY A 213 14.64 15.73 1.51
N SER A 214 15.32 16.83 1.84
CA SER A 214 16.78 17.03 1.76
C SER A 214 17.65 16.14 2.66
N GLY A 215 17.21 14.92 2.97
CA GLY A 215 18.00 13.93 3.68
C GLY A 215 19.32 13.74 2.97
N GLU A 216 20.41 14.14 3.64
CA GLU A 216 21.77 13.87 3.20
C GLU A 216 21.86 12.43 2.71
N LYS A 217 22.55 12.22 1.58
CA LYS A 217 22.94 10.90 1.10
C LYS A 217 23.79 10.23 2.19
N ARG A 218 23.15 9.56 3.15
CA ARG A 218 23.86 8.67 4.07
C ARG A 218 24.47 7.59 3.19
N ARG A 219 25.81 7.57 3.13
CA ARG A 219 26.57 6.55 2.41
C ARG A 219 26.07 5.18 2.86
N ARG A 220 25.78 4.29 1.91
CA ARG A 220 25.45 2.89 2.19
C ARG A 220 26.48 2.37 3.21
N PRO A 221 26.08 1.83 4.38
CA PRO A 221 27.01 1.03 5.15
C PRO A 221 27.48 -0.08 4.22
N ALA A 222 28.80 -0.24 4.07
CA ALA A 222 29.36 -1.40 3.39
C ALA A 222 28.70 -2.65 3.98
N ALA A 223 28.39 -3.64 3.14
CA ALA A 223 27.80 -4.90 3.57
C ALA A 223 28.79 -5.62 4.51
N SER A 224 28.80 -5.24 5.79
CA SER A 224 29.47 -5.96 6.87
C SER A 224 28.38 -6.55 7.75
N GLY A 225 28.39 -7.88 7.83
CA GLY A 225 27.47 -8.61 8.68
C GLY A 225 27.71 -8.25 10.14
N ALA A 226 26.77 -7.52 10.74
CA ALA A 226 26.63 -7.47 12.18
C ALA A 226 25.18 -7.15 12.54
N ARG A 227 24.50 -8.12 13.15
CA ARG A 227 23.20 -7.92 13.80
C ARG A 227 23.41 -6.99 15.00
N GLN A 228 22.95 -5.74 14.92
CA GLN A 228 22.66 -4.99 16.14
C GLN A 228 21.26 -5.37 16.62
N ARG A 229 21.22 -6.12 17.73
CA ARG A 229 20.04 -6.33 18.55
C ARG A 229 19.65 -4.98 19.16
N TRP A 230 18.48 -4.48 18.81
CA TRP A 230 17.82 -3.43 19.58
C TRP A 230 17.09 -4.12 20.73
N THR A 231 17.75 -4.17 21.89
CA THR A 231 17.10 -4.42 23.18
C THR A 231 16.89 -3.07 23.87
N GLU A 232 15.74 -2.97 24.52
CA GLU A 232 15.32 -1.97 25.51
C GLU A 232 14.81 -0.63 24.98
N LEU A 233 13.49 -0.44 25.11
CA LEU A 233 12.95 0.60 25.97
C LEU A 233 11.76 -0.01 26.74
N LYS A 234 11.82 0.16 28.07
CA LYS A 234 10.76 -0.13 29.04
C LYS A 234 9.66 0.91 28.96
#